data_AF-A0A554KP83-F1
#
_entry.id   AF-A0A554KP83-F1
#
_cell.length_a   1.000
_cell.length_b   1.000
_cell.length_c   1.000
_cell.angle_alpha   90.00
_cell.angle_beta   90.00
_cell.angle_gamma   90.00
#
_symmetry.space_group_name_H-M   'P 1'
#
loop_
_entity.id
_entity.type
_entity.pdbx_description
1 polymer ?
#
loop_
_entity_poly.entity_id
_entity_poly.type
_entity_poly.pdbx_seq_one_letter_code
_entity_poly.pdbx_strand_id
1 'polypeptide(L)'
;MPQTEIVPISQEVLDSPAMKKRVELRTMSAESFIEGHASGTLRKNKRLQFAWKSQYWEERIAYEFGWGFRSAPYSQVTYNDPITCGDDKSVTEAGWHIERYLNMSVFPEDYFEAKYIMVEDRDGHRHEGIGIIVRQTSAAWIPRGHLIFAIVAKFRPDTGHYEHAENPF
;
A
#
# COMPACT_ATOMS: atom_id res chain seq x y z
N MET A 1 6.32 10.26 12.30
CA MET A 1 4.87 10.59 12.35
C MET A 1 4.07 9.37 11.90
N PRO A 2 2.78 9.20 12.25
CA PRO A 2 2.00 7.99 11.89
C PRO A 2 1.58 7.90 10.40
N GLN A 3 1.90 8.90 9.58
CA GLN A 3 1.65 8.90 8.12
C GLN A 3 2.85 8.33 7.35
N THR A 4 2.62 7.94 6.09
CA THR A 4 3.69 7.61 5.15
C THR A 4 4.50 8.87 4.84
N GLU A 5 5.82 8.80 5.03
CA GLU A 5 6.75 9.89 4.71
C GLU A 5 7.15 9.85 3.24
N ILE A 6 7.05 11.00 2.57
CA ILE A 6 7.45 11.13 1.16
C ILE A 6 8.86 11.71 1.12
N VAL A 7 9.79 10.97 0.53
CA VAL A 7 11.18 11.38 0.34
C VAL A 7 11.52 11.52 -1.15
N PRO A 8 12.48 12.36 -1.53
CA PRO A 8 12.94 12.40 -2.92
C PRO A 8 13.64 11.09 -3.31
N ILE A 9 13.55 10.73 -4.60
CA ILE A 9 14.37 9.66 -5.18
C ILE A 9 15.84 10.07 -5.09
N SER A 10 16.70 9.17 -4.63
CA SER A 10 18.14 9.41 -4.54
C SER A 10 18.77 9.63 -5.92
N GLN A 11 19.83 10.43 -5.96
CA GLN A 11 20.54 10.72 -7.21
C GLN A 11 21.10 9.44 -7.86
N GLU A 12 21.54 8.47 -7.05
CA GLU A 12 22.03 7.17 -7.52
C GLU A 12 20.98 6.40 -8.33
N VAL A 13 19.72 6.42 -7.88
CA VAL A 13 18.60 5.78 -8.59
C VAL A 13 18.24 6.55 -9.86
N LEU A 14 18.28 7.89 -9.81
CA LEU A 14 18.02 8.75 -10.98
C LEU A 14 19.06 8.55 -12.09
N ASP A 15 20.32 8.36 -11.72
CA ASP A 15 21.43 8.19 -12.66
C ASP A 15 21.52 6.76 -13.20
N SER A 16 20.82 5.79 -12.59
CA SER A 16 20.86 4.38 -12.98
C SER A 16 20.06 4.11 -14.26
N PRO A 17 20.70 3.69 -15.38
CA PRO A 17 20.00 3.40 -16.63
C PRO A 17 19.00 2.24 -16.50
N ALA A 18 19.27 1.27 -15.63
CA ALA A 18 18.39 0.13 -15.37
C ALA A 18 17.07 0.55 -14.70
N MET A 19 17.11 1.63 -13.91
CA MET A 19 15.95 2.14 -13.17
C MET A 19 15.13 3.16 -13.95
N LYS A 20 15.64 3.68 -15.06
CA LYS A 20 15.03 4.77 -15.84
C LYS A 20 13.52 4.59 -16.07
N LYS A 21 13.09 3.44 -16.60
CA LYS A 21 11.66 3.18 -16.86
C LYS A 21 10.81 3.18 -15.60
N ARG A 22 11.36 2.67 -14.49
CA ARG A 22 10.65 2.62 -13.21
C ARG A 22 10.55 3.99 -12.57
N VAL A 23 11.62 4.79 -12.66
CA VAL A 23 11.62 6.20 -12.23
C VAL A 23 10.60 6.99 -13.02
N GLU A 24 10.63 6.92 -14.35
CA GLU A 24 9.67 7.60 -15.24
C GLU A 24 8.23 7.25 -14.88
N LEU A 25 7.98 5.96 -14.62
CA LEU A 25 6.68 5.49 -14.18
C LEU A 25 6.31 6.03 -12.81
N ARG A 26 7.20 5.96 -11.80
CA ARG A 26 6.98 6.42 -10.42
C ARG A 26 6.71 7.92 -10.35
N THR A 27 7.39 8.73 -11.16
CA THR A 27 7.23 10.19 -11.23
C THR A 27 6.17 10.66 -12.24
N MET A 28 5.47 9.72 -12.89
CA MET A 28 4.44 10.02 -13.88
C MET A 28 3.31 10.86 -13.26
N SER A 29 2.83 11.86 -14.01
CA SER A 29 1.66 12.65 -13.60
C SER A 29 0.39 11.79 -13.56
N ALA A 30 -0.61 12.25 -12.80
CA ALA A 30 -1.92 11.60 -12.79
C ALA A 30 -2.55 11.57 -14.18
N GLU A 31 -2.36 12.63 -14.97
CA GLU A 31 -2.84 12.74 -16.34
C GLU A 31 -2.27 11.65 -17.24
N SER A 32 -0.94 11.55 -17.32
CA SER A 32 -0.26 10.57 -18.16
C SER A 32 -0.52 9.14 -17.69
N PHE A 33 -0.62 8.91 -16.37
CA PHE A 33 -0.99 7.61 -15.84
C PHE A 33 -2.41 7.21 -16.26
N ILE A 34 -3.36 8.15 -16.18
CA ILE A 34 -4.75 7.86 -16.53
C ILE A 34 -4.89 7.52 -18.02
N GLU A 35 -4.12 8.18 -18.87
CA GLU A 35 -4.15 7.93 -20.31
C GLU A 35 -3.50 6.58 -20.68
N GLY A 36 -2.33 6.29 -20.12
CA GLY A 36 -1.52 5.13 -20.50
C GLY A 36 -1.78 3.83 -19.73
N HIS A 37 -2.20 3.92 -18.46
CA HIS A 37 -2.17 2.79 -17.53
C HIS A 37 -3.49 2.54 -16.77
N ALA A 38 -4.33 3.55 -16.58
CA ALA A 38 -5.56 3.39 -15.82
C ALA A 38 -6.63 2.53 -16.51
N SER A 39 -7.59 2.07 -15.70
CA SER A 39 -8.77 1.37 -16.17
C SER A 39 -9.61 2.23 -17.13
N GLY A 40 -10.42 1.58 -17.97
CA GLY A 40 -11.38 2.27 -18.83
C GLY A 40 -12.43 3.05 -18.01
N THR A 41 -12.75 2.56 -16.81
CA THR A 41 -13.67 3.21 -15.87
C THR A 41 -13.09 4.52 -15.36
N LEU A 42 -11.84 4.54 -14.89
CA LEU A 42 -11.18 5.76 -14.40
C LEU A 42 -11.06 6.81 -15.52
N ARG A 43 -10.66 6.38 -16.73
CA ARG A 43 -10.63 7.26 -17.91
C ARG A 43 -12.00 7.88 -18.20
N LYS A 44 -13.06 7.08 -18.18
CA LYS A 44 -14.44 7.54 -18.41
C LYS A 44 -14.89 8.50 -17.30
N ASN A 45 -14.63 8.18 -16.05
CA ASN A 45 -14.99 9.00 -14.88
C ASN A 45 -14.30 10.36 -14.92
N LYS A 46 -12.99 10.38 -15.26
CA LYS A 46 -12.26 11.64 -15.47
C LYS A 46 -12.88 12.46 -16.60
N ARG A 47 -13.19 11.85 -17.75
CA ARG A 47 -13.82 12.54 -18.89
C ARG A 47 -15.19 13.12 -18.56
N LEU A 48 -15.97 12.43 -17.74
CA LEU A 48 -17.30 12.87 -17.29
C LEU A 48 -17.25 13.79 -16.06
N GLN A 49 -16.07 14.18 -15.59
CA GLN A 49 -15.87 15.05 -14.42
C GLN A 49 -16.46 14.51 -13.12
N PHE A 50 -16.50 13.18 -12.95
CA PHE A 50 -16.87 12.56 -11.68
C PHE A 50 -15.75 12.74 -10.64
N ALA A 51 -16.01 12.43 -9.37
CA ALA A 51 -15.00 12.39 -8.32
C ALA A 51 -14.03 11.20 -8.55
N TRP A 52 -13.02 11.40 -9.40
CA TRP A 52 -12.14 10.33 -9.89
C TRP A 52 -10.85 10.13 -9.07
N LYS A 53 -10.49 11.08 -8.19
CA LYS A 53 -9.19 11.07 -7.50
C LYS A 53 -9.01 9.89 -6.54
N SER A 54 -10.07 9.48 -5.84
CA SER A 54 -10.03 8.31 -4.96
C SER A 54 -9.74 7.04 -5.75
N GLN A 55 -10.46 6.83 -6.85
CA GLN A 55 -10.23 5.71 -7.75
C GLN A 55 -8.84 5.75 -8.38
N TYR A 56 -8.34 6.94 -8.75
CA TYR A 56 -6.96 7.09 -9.20
C TYR A 56 -5.95 6.62 -8.15
N TRP A 57 -6.10 7.01 -6.89
CA TRP A 57 -5.18 6.57 -5.83
C TRP A 57 -5.26 5.06 -5.61
N GLU A 58 -6.45 4.47 -5.59
CA GLU A 58 -6.62 3.02 -5.47
C GLU A 58 -5.92 2.27 -6.61
N GLU A 59 -6.22 2.64 -7.86
CA GLU A 59 -5.62 1.99 -9.04
C GLU A 59 -4.10 2.21 -9.09
N ARG A 60 -3.64 3.40 -8.72
CA ARG A 60 -2.21 3.74 -8.74
C ARG A 60 -1.43 3.06 -7.64
N ILE A 61 -2.00 2.92 -6.44
CA ILE A 61 -1.43 2.15 -5.33
C ILE A 61 -1.36 0.67 -5.71
N ALA A 62 -2.44 0.12 -6.26
CA ALA A 62 -2.47 -1.26 -6.72
C ALA A 62 -1.41 -1.53 -7.80
N TYR A 63 -1.25 -0.59 -8.73
CA TYR A 63 -0.26 -0.68 -9.80
C TYR A 63 1.19 -0.63 -9.29
N GLU A 64 1.46 0.22 -8.29
CA GLU A 64 2.83 0.46 -7.80
C GLU A 64 3.24 -0.52 -6.71
N PHE A 65 2.34 -0.81 -5.76
CA PHE A 65 2.62 -1.57 -4.56
C PHE A 65 1.98 -2.97 -4.57
N GLY A 66 0.92 -3.20 -5.35
CA GLY A 66 0.18 -4.46 -5.40
C GLY A 66 -1.28 -4.34 -4.95
N TRP A 67 -2.13 -5.26 -5.38
CA TRP A 67 -3.60 -5.17 -5.20
C TRP A 67 -4.07 -5.21 -3.75
N GLY A 68 -3.26 -5.75 -2.83
CA GLY A 68 -3.58 -5.78 -1.40
C GLY A 68 -3.38 -4.43 -0.71
N PHE A 69 -2.63 -3.51 -1.33
CA PHE A 69 -2.35 -2.21 -0.74
C PHE A 69 -3.50 -1.22 -0.91
N ARG A 70 -3.71 -0.44 0.13
CA ARG A 70 -4.72 0.61 0.21
C ARG A 70 -4.12 1.85 0.85
N SER A 71 -4.79 2.99 0.70
CA SER A 71 -4.48 4.19 1.49
C SER A 71 -5.69 4.62 2.29
N ALA A 72 -5.44 5.05 3.52
CA ALA A 72 -6.42 5.73 4.34
C ALA A 72 -5.77 6.92 5.05
N PRO A 73 -6.55 7.96 5.43
CA PRO A 73 -6.09 8.99 6.35
C PRO A 73 -5.46 8.37 7.60
N TYR A 74 -4.32 8.89 8.06
CA TYR A 74 -3.59 8.32 9.20
C TYR A 74 -4.45 8.28 10.48
N SER A 75 -5.44 9.16 10.60
CA SER A 75 -6.37 9.18 11.73
C SER A 75 -7.29 7.95 11.80
N GLN A 76 -7.45 7.24 10.69
CA GLN A 76 -8.26 6.02 10.59
C GLN A 76 -7.44 4.75 10.79
N VAL A 77 -6.11 4.86 10.83
CA VAL A 77 -5.22 3.70 10.92
C VAL A 77 -4.39 3.78 12.19
N THR A 78 -4.56 2.78 13.04
CA THR A 78 -3.68 2.54 14.18
C THR A 78 -2.88 1.27 13.92
N TYR A 79 -1.62 1.24 14.30
CA TYR A 79 -0.81 0.04 14.14
C TYR A 79 0.11 -0.17 15.34
N ASN A 80 0.34 -1.45 15.66
CA ASN A 80 1.20 -1.91 16.75
C ASN A 80 2.15 -3.00 16.22
N ASP A 81 3.07 -3.44 17.07
CA ASP A 81 3.90 -4.59 16.73
C ASP A 81 3.03 -5.86 16.59
N PRO A 82 3.32 -6.72 15.60
CA PRO A 82 2.55 -7.93 15.39
C PRO A 82 2.75 -8.88 16.58
N ILE A 83 1.65 -9.22 17.26
CA ILE A 83 1.64 -10.24 18.32
C ILE A 83 1.29 -11.56 17.67
N THR A 84 2.21 -12.52 17.73
CA THR A 84 1.99 -13.88 17.24
C THR A 84 1.48 -14.77 18.38
N CYS A 85 0.60 -15.71 18.05
CA CYS A 85 0.07 -16.70 18.98
C CYS A 85 0.34 -18.10 18.43
N GLY A 86 1.20 -18.87 19.10
CA GLY A 86 1.44 -20.28 18.82
C GLY A 86 1.76 -20.62 17.35
N ASP A 87 1.50 -21.88 16.98
CA ASP A 87 1.59 -22.38 15.61
C ASP A 87 0.30 -22.05 14.85
N ASP A 88 0.21 -20.82 14.34
CA ASP A 88 -0.88 -20.37 13.48
C ASP A 88 -0.41 -20.36 12.02
N LYS A 89 -1.10 -21.16 11.20
CA LYS A 89 -0.79 -21.32 9.77
C LYS A 89 -0.91 -19.99 9.01
N SER A 90 -1.94 -19.21 9.29
CA SER A 90 -2.19 -17.94 8.62
C SER A 90 -1.12 -16.91 8.96
N VAL A 91 -0.65 -16.89 10.22
CA VAL A 91 0.47 -16.02 10.65
C VAL A 91 1.76 -16.43 9.94
N THR A 92 2.02 -17.72 9.80
CA THR A 92 3.20 -18.26 9.10
C THR A 92 3.19 -17.87 7.62
N GLU A 93 2.07 -18.07 6.93
CA GLU A 93 1.92 -17.69 5.52
C GLU A 93 2.00 -16.17 5.34
N ALA A 94 1.43 -15.39 6.26
CA ALA A 94 1.60 -13.95 6.25
C ALA A 94 3.07 -13.55 6.35
N GLY A 95 3.85 -14.21 7.22
CA GLY A 95 5.30 -14.04 7.30
C GLY A 95 5.99 -14.25 5.95
N TRP A 96 5.65 -15.31 5.21
CA TRP A 96 6.22 -15.58 3.88
C TRP A 96 5.87 -14.49 2.85
N HIS A 97 4.62 -14.02 2.83
CA HIS A 97 4.20 -12.96 1.92
C HIS A 97 4.89 -11.63 2.24
N ILE A 98 5.01 -11.30 3.52
CA ILE A 98 5.66 -10.07 3.99
C ILE A 98 7.15 -10.11 3.69
N GLU A 99 7.84 -11.20 4.05
CA GLU A 99 9.28 -11.37 3.77
C GLU A 99 9.57 -11.27 2.27
N ARG A 100 8.76 -11.93 1.43
CA ARG A 100 8.89 -11.81 -0.03
C ARG A 100 8.76 -10.37 -0.48
N TYR A 101 7.78 -9.63 0.04
CA TYR A 101 7.56 -8.24 -0.33
C TYR A 101 8.74 -7.34 0.05
N LEU A 102 9.23 -7.46 1.30
CA LEU A 102 10.38 -6.70 1.79
C LEU A 102 11.62 -6.91 0.92
N ASN A 103 11.85 -8.14 0.46
CA ASN A 103 12.98 -8.49 -0.39
C ASN A 103 12.82 -8.06 -1.86
N MET A 104 11.59 -7.79 -2.30
CA MET A 104 11.28 -7.36 -3.67
C MET A 104 11.18 -5.83 -3.81
N SER A 105 11.50 -5.07 -2.76
CA SER A 105 11.49 -3.61 -2.81
C SER A 105 12.38 -3.10 -3.95
N VAL A 106 11.78 -2.30 -4.82
CA VAL A 106 12.43 -1.85 -6.05
C VAL A 106 13.15 -0.52 -5.85
N PHE A 107 12.62 0.33 -4.98
CA PHE A 107 13.18 1.63 -4.65
C PHE A 107 13.81 1.57 -3.25
N PRO A 108 15.10 1.88 -3.09
CA PRO A 108 15.75 1.93 -1.78
C PRO A 108 15.07 2.91 -0.80
N GLU A 109 14.39 3.92 -1.33
CA GLU A 109 13.64 4.90 -0.55
C GLU A 109 12.34 4.36 0.06
N ASP A 110 11.81 3.25 -0.48
CA ASP A 110 10.60 2.61 0.01
C ASP A 110 10.94 1.75 1.24
N TYR A 111 10.56 2.26 2.42
CA TYR A 111 10.74 1.56 3.70
C TYR A 111 9.42 0.99 4.19
N PHE A 112 9.41 -0.31 4.45
CA PHE A 112 8.23 -1.08 4.83
C PHE A 112 8.43 -1.70 6.21
N GLU A 113 7.35 -1.76 7.00
CA GLU A 113 7.35 -2.40 8.32
C GLU A 113 6.21 -3.39 8.43
N ALA A 114 6.48 -4.56 9.00
CA ALA A 114 5.46 -5.52 9.39
C ALA A 114 4.79 -5.06 10.69
N LYS A 115 3.46 -4.92 10.67
CA LYS A 115 2.68 -4.41 11.82
C LYS A 115 1.36 -5.16 11.97
N TYR A 116 0.81 -5.13 13.18
CA TYR A 116 -0.62 -5.36 13.39
C TYR A 116 -1.36 -4.07 13.09
N ILE A 117 -2.21 -4.08 12.07
CA ILE A 117 -2.88 -2.90 11.54
C ILE A 117 -4.35 -2.97 11.94
N MET A 118 -4.90 -1.85 12.39
CA MET A 118 -6.31 -1.66 12.71
C MET A 118 -6.80 -0.45 11.94
N VAL A 119 -7.84 -0.64 11.15
CA VAL A 119 -8.44 0.38 10.28
C VAL A 119 -9.90 0.53 10.68
N GLU A 120 -10.32 1.77 10.93
CA GLU A 120 -11.71 2.12 11.15
C GLU A 120 -12.27 2.82 9.91
N ASP A 121 -13.17 2.14 9.21
CA ASP A 121 -13.84 2.69 8.04
C ASP A 121 -14.82 3.79 8.45
N ARG A 122 -15.20 4.64 7.50
CA ARG A 122 -16.18 5.72 7.73
C ARG A 122 -17.55 5.23 8.20
N ASP A 123 -17.86 3.97 7.88
CA ASP A 123 -19.10 3.31 8.27
C ASP A 123 -19.02 2.66 9.66
N GLY A 124 -17.91 2.83 10.38
CA GLY A 124 -17.68 2.29 11.72
C GLY A 124 -17.27 0.81 11.74
N HIS A 125 -17.03 0.21 10.57
CA HIS A 125 -16.50 -1.14 10.48
C HIS A 125 -15.00 -1.16 10.76
N ARG A 126 -14.58 -2.07 11.65
CA ARG A 126 -13.18 -2.25 12.01
C ARG A 126 -12.59 -3.44 11.26
N HIS A 127 -11.48 -3.19 10.59
CA HIS A 127 -10.67 -4.20 9.91
C HIS A 127 -9.32 -4.27 10.60
N GLU A 128 -8.95 -5.43 11.10
CA GLU A 128 -7.67 -5.61 11.77
C GLU A 128 -6.96 -6.89 11.35
N GLY A 129 -5.64 -6.93 11.50
CA GLY A 129 -4.83 -8.08 11.12
C GLY A 129 -3.35 -7.78 10.99
N ILE A 130 -2.58 -8.80 10.68
CA ILE A 130 -1.14 -8.67 10.40
C ILE A 130 -0.95 -8.23 8.96
N GLY A 131 -0.05 -7.28 8.75
CA GLY A 131 0.21 -6.74 7.43
C GLY A 131 1.46 -5.90 7.34
N ILE A 132 1.52 -5.09 6.29
CA ILE A 132 2.66 -4.24 5.94
C ILE A 132 2.19 -2.80 5.91
N ILE A 133 2.95 -1.89 6.51
CA ILE A 133 2.80 -0.45 6.31
C ILE A 133 3.96 0.08 5.46
N VAL A 134 3.67 1.07 4.62
CA VAL A 134 4.70 1.85 3.92
C VAL A 134 5.05 3.03 4.78
N ARG A 135 6.18 2.94 5.46
CA ARG A 135 6.66 3.97 6.39
C ARG A 135 7.23 5.17 5.64
N GLN A 136 7.99 4.89 4.59
CA GLN A 136 8.64 5.89 3.74
C GLN A 136 8.50 5.47 2.29
N THR A 137 8.36 6.43 1.38
CA THR A 137 8.32 6.15 -0.05
C THR A 137 8.74 7.33 -0.90
N SER A 138 9.23 7.05 -2.11
CA SER A 138 9.50 8.08 -3.12
C SER A 138 8.29 8.48 -3.98
N ALA A 139 7.14 7.86 -3.76
CA ALA A 139 5.91 8.13 -4.52
C ALA A 139 5.24 9.45 -4.13
N ALA A 140 5.67 10.56 -4.74
CA ALA A 140 5.18 11.91 -4.47
C ALA A 140 3.68 12.16 -4.78
N TRP A 141 3.05 11.28 -5.57
CA TRP A 141 1.63 11.37 -5.94
C TRP A 141 0.69 10.89 -4.81
N ILE A 142 1.22 10.30 -3.75
CA ILE A 142 0.44 9.84 -2.60
C ILE A 142 -0.12 11.06 -1.85
N PRO A 143 -1.41 11.05 -1.49
CA PRO A 143 -2.01 12.13 -0.72
C PRO A 143 -1.33 12.31 0.64
N ARG A 144 -1.03 13.57 1.00
CA ARG A 144 -0.48 13.90 2.32
C ARG A 144 -1.48 13.55 3.42
N GLY A 145 -0.99 13.13 4.58
CA GLY A 145 -1.85 12.71 5.68
C GLY A 145 -2.41 11.30 5.53
N HIS A 146 -1.98 10.53 4.52
CA HIS A 146 -2.38 9.14 4.38
C HIS A 146 -1.27 8.19 4.83
N LEU A 147 -1.69 7.01 5.26
CA LEU A 147 -0.84 5.84 5.45
C LEU A 147 -1.20 4.83 4.37
N ILE A 148 -0.18 4.28 3.70
CA ILE A 148 -0.36 3.14 2.80
C ILE A 148 -0.07 1.86 3.58
N PHE A 149 -0.95 0.88 3.41
CA PHE A 149 -0.85 -0.39 4.12
C PHE A 149 -1.53 -1.52 3.33
N ALA A 150 -1.18 -2.75 3.66
CA ALA A 150 -1.86 -3.96 3.22
C ALA A 150 -2.08 -4.86 4.44
N ILE A 151 -3.31 -5.34 4.65
CA ILE A 151 -3.59 -6.38 5.64
C ILE A 151 -3.45 -7.72 4.92
N VAL A 152 -2.49 -8.52 5.35
CA VAL A 152 -2.13 -9.80 4.71
C VAL A 152 -2.93 -10.94 5.34
N ALA A 153 -2.95 -11.02 6.68
CA ALA A 153 -3.80 -11.97 7.40
C ALA A 153 -4.77 -11.20 8.28
N LYS A 154 -6.05 -11.21 7.89
CA LYS A 154 -7.11 -10.52 8.62
C LYS A 154 -7.45 -11.28 9.91
N PHE A 155 -7.53 -10.58 11.02
CA PHE A 155 -7.97 -11.13 12.29
C PHE A 155 -9.50 -11.07 12.39
N ARG A 156 -10.12 -12.16 12.86
CA ARG A 156 -11.54 -12.25 13.16
C ARG A 156 -11.76 -12.18 14.66
N PRO A 157 -12.30 -11.05 15.19
CA PRO A 157 -12.53 -10.91 16.63
C PRO A 157 -13.59 -11.87 17.17
N ASP A 158 -14.54 -12.27 16.33
CA ASP A 158 -15.62 -13.19 16.67
C ASP A 158 -15.12 -14.62 16.93
N THR A 159 -14.13 -15.07 16.15
CA THR A 159 -13.55 -16.40 16.30
C THR A 159 -12.23 -16.41 17.07
N GLY A 160 -11.57 -15.26 17.20
CA GLY A 160 -10.23 -15.15 17.79
C GLY A 160 -9.11 -15.71 16.90
N HIS A 161 -9.37 -15.90 15.60
CA HIS A 161 -8.44 -16.53 14.67
C HIS A 161 -8.12 -15.63 13.47
N TYR A 162 -6.98 -15.88 12.83
CA TYR A 162 -6.62 -15.25 11.56
C TYR A 162 -7.26 -15.98 10.37
N GLU A 163 -7.85 -15.21 9.45
CA GLU A 163 -8.22 -15.69 8.12
C GLU A 163 -6.96 -16.04 7.30
N HIS A 164 -7.17 -16.74 6.19
CA HIS A 164 -6.09 -17.13 5.27
C HIS A 164 -5.28 -15.89 4.85
N ALA A 165 -3.96 -16.04 4.77
CA ALA A 165 -3.09 -14.97 4.32
C ALA A 165 -3.30 -14.68 2.81
N GLU A 166 -3.51 -13.43 2.45
CA GLU A 166 -3.63 -12.99 1.07
C GLU A 166 -2.32 -12.37 0.58
N ASN A 167 -1.90 -12.74 -0.62
CA ASN A 167 -0.72 -12.14 -1.23
C ASN A 167 -0.99 -10.65 -1.52
N PRO A 168 -0.18 -9.71 -1.02
CA PRO A 168 -0.42 -8.29 -1.24
C PRO A 168 -0.12 -7.82 -2.68
N PHE A 169 0.51 -8.64 -3.52
CA PHE A 169 0.80 -8.37 -4.94
C PHE A 169 -0.43 -8.52 -5.85
#